data_AF-A0A5B7A276-F1
#
_entry.id   AF-A0A5B7A276-F1
#
_cell.length_a   1.000
_cell.length_b   1.000
_cell.length_c   1.000
_cell.angle_alpha   90.00
_cell.angle_beta   90.00
_cell.angle_gamma   90.00
#
_symmetry.space_group_name_H-M   'P 1'
#
loop_
_entity.id
_entity.type
_entity.pdbx_description
1 polymer ?
#
loop_
_entity_poly.entity_id
_entity_poly.type
_entity_poly.pdbx_seq_one_letter_code
_entity_poly.pdbx_strand_id
1 'polypeptide(L)'
;MSWKVETDDSFCTLEEAFQKVNNPSVGFNIELKFDDCIVYEQQHLSHVLQAIVQVVFEHAKDRPIIFSSFQPDAALLVKKLQNTYPVLFLTNGGTEIYHDIRRNSLEEAIKLCLEGGLQGIVSEVKGIFRNPGAVTKIKDSKLSLLTYGKLNNVAEAVYLQHLMGVEGVIVDLAQEITEAVAKMIKPAQKGERLLVEGEGEGDEQIQMETKPQFSQRELSFLLKLIPELIQL
;
A
#
# COMPACT_ATOMS: atom_id res chain seq x y z
N MET A 1 8.66 27.75 -0.51
CA MET A 1 9.80 27.74 -1.45
C MET A 1 9.27 27.32 -2.80
N SER A 2 9.43 28.14 -3.84
CA SER A 2 9.22 27.65 -5.21
C SER A 2 10.40 26.76 -5.57
N TRP A 3 10.12 25.48 -5.88
CA TRP A 3 11.11 24.60 -6.46
C TRP A 3 11.55 25.23 -7.79
N LYS A 4 12.79 25.70 -7.85
CA LYS A 4 13.45 26.13 -9.09
C LYS A 4 14.44 25.03 -9.45
N VAL A 5 14.09 24.24 -10.46
CA VAL A 5 15.04 23.32 -11.09
C VAL A 5 15.86 24.16 -12.07
N GLU A 6 17.19 24.18 -11.91
CA GLU A 6 18.09 24.98 -12.77
C GLU A 6 18.29 24.33 -14.16
N THR A 7 18.19 23.00 -14.22
CA THR A 7 18.24 22.19 -15.43
C THR A 7 17.51 20.88 -15.17
N ASP A 8 16.53 20.54 -16.00
CA ASP A 8 15.92 19.21 -15.97
C ASP A 8 16.94 18.18 -16.44
N ASP A 9 17.07 17.09 -15.70
CA ASP A 9 17.83 15.93 -16.15
C ASP A 9 17.04 15.17 -17.22
N SER A 10 17.74 14.37 -18.02
CA SER A 10 17.12 13.47 -18.99
C SER A 10 16.30 12.38 -18.32
N PHE A 11 15.19 11.98 -18.95
CA PHE A 11 14.47 10.79 -18.53
C PHE A 11 15.35 9.55 -18.67
N CYS A 12 15.44 8.74 -17.62
CA CYS A 12 16.15 7.46 -17.68
C CYS A 12 15.27 6.38 -18.31
N THR A 13 15.90 5.43 -18.99
CA THR A 13 15.28 4.17 -19.40
C THR A 13 15.18 3.19 -18.21
N LEU A 14 14.32 2.17 -18.35
CA LEU A 14 14.22 1.10 -17.34
C LEU A 14 15.52 0.30 -17.20
N GLU A 15 16.22 0.06 -18.31
CA GLU A 15 17.55 -0.56 -18.32
C GLU A 15 18.54 0.26 -17.48
N GLU A 16 18.64 1.56 -17.75
CA GLU A 16 19.54 2.45 -17.00
C GLU A 16 19.20 2.48 -15.51
N ALA A 17 17.91 2.40 -15.14
CA ALA A 17 17.52 2.34 -13.75
C ALA A 17 18.08 1.07 -13.06
N PHE A 18 17.98 -0.09 -13.71
CA PHE A 18 18.60 -1.33 -13.19
C PHE A 18 20.13 -1.26 -13.11
N GLN A 19 20.77 -0.60 -14.07
CA GLN A 19 22.22 -0.43 -14.10
C GLN A 19 22.73 0.54 -13.03
N LYS A 20 22.02 1.66 -12.81
CA LYS A 20 22.46 2.75 -11.91
C LYS A 20 22.14 2.47 -10.43
N VAL A 21 21.10 1.70 -10.13
CA VAL A 21 20.81 1.27 -8.74
C VAL A 21 21.75 0.14 -8.35
N ASN A 22 22.95 0.47 -7.88
CA ASN A 22 24.04 -0.52 -7.72
C ASN A 22 23.81 -1.57 -6.62
N ASN A 23 22.94 -1.33 -5.64
CA ASN A 23 22.70 -2.27 -4.56
C ASN A 23 21.76 -3.41 -5.02
N PRO A 24 22.20 -4.68 -5.10
CA PRO A 24 21.40 -5.78 -5.61
C PRO A 24 20.25 -6.20 -4.67
N SER A 25 20.28 -5.81 -3.39
CA SER A 25 19.16 -6.11 -2.47
C SER A 25 17.96 -5.16 -2.64
N VAL A 26 18.15 -4.05 -3.37
CA VAL A 26 17.07 -3.09 -3.66
C VAL A 26 16.23 -3.63 -4.81
N GLY A 27 14.97 -3.91 -4.51
CA GLY A 27 13.95 -4.28 -5.48
C GLY A 27 13.37 -3.10 -6.24
N PHE A 28 12.54 -3.41 -7.24
CA PHE A 28 11.82 -2.41 -8.03
C PHE A 28 10.32 -2.65 -7.95
N ASN A 29 9.57 -1.60 -7.63
CA ASN A 29 8.13 -1.56 -7.80
C ASN A 29 7.82 -0.79 -9.09
N ILE A 30 7.38 -1.49 -10.13
CA ILE A 30 7.21 -0.98 -11.48
C ILE A 30 5.72 -0.77 -11.76
N GLU A 31 5.29 0.49 -11.78
CA GLU A 31 3.96 0.89 -12.27
C GLU A 31 3.94 0.91 -13.81
N LEU A 32 3.07 0.11 -14.39
CA LEU A 32 2.78 0.09 -15.82
C LEU A 32 1.68 1.13 -16.09
N LYS A 33 2.08 2.24 -16.71
CA LYS A 33 1.21 3.41 -16.88
C LYS A 33 0.69 3.50 -18.31
N PHE A 34 -0.61 3.67 -18.44
CA PHE A 34 -1.33 3.84 -19.70
C PHE A 34 -2.28 5.03 -19.57
N ASP A 35 -2.67 5.64 -20.69
CA ASP A 35 -3.60 6.76 -20.70
C ASP A 35 -5.04 6.26 -20.45
N ASP A 36 -5.68 6.78 -19.41
CA ASP A 36 -7.04 6.42 -19.02
C ASP A 36 -8.11 6.84 -20.05
N CYS A 37 -7.78 7.78 -20.94
CA CYS A 37 -8.67 8.27 -21.98
C CYS A 37 -8.59 7.46 -23.27
N ILE A 38 -7.67 6.49 -23.36
CA ILE A 38 -7.45 5.68 -24.56
C ILE A 38 -7.91 4.24 -24.31
N VAL A 39 -8.78 3.75 -25.20
CA VAL A 39 -9.11 2.33 -25.26
C VAL A 39 -8.07 1.62 -26.12
N TYR A 40 -7.13 0.94 -25.48
CA TYR A 40 -6.06 0.24 -26.18
C TYR A 40 -6.51 -1.12 -26.70
N GLU A 41 -6.14 -1.44 -27.93
CA GLU A 41 -6.27 -2.79 -28.45
C GLU A 41 -5.34 -3.77 -27.70
N GLN A 42 -5.83 -4.99 -27.47
CA GLN A 42 -5.07 -6.00 -26.72
C GLN A 42 -3.70 -6.29 -27.35
N GLN A 43 -3.60 -6.29 -28.68
CA GLN A 43 -2.34 -6.51 -29.39
C GLN A 43 -1.33 -5.40 -29.10
N HIS A 44 -1.78 -4.15 -29.06
CA HIS A 44 -0.94 -3.00 -28.74
C HIS A 44 -0.43 -3.07 -27.29
N LEU A 45 -1.32 -3.32 -26.32
CA LEU A 45 -0.92 -3.52 -24.92
C LEU A 45 0.09 -4.65 -24.79
N SER A 46 -0.18 -5.78 -25.45
CA SER A 46 0.69 -6.95 -25.40
C SER A 46 2.09 -6.64 -25.93
N HIS A 47 2.20 -5.91 -27.04
CA HIS A 47 3.49 -5.52 -27.61
C HIS A 47 4.31 -4.63 -26.66
N VAL A 48 3.68 -3.61 -26.08
CA VAL A 48 4.34 -2.71 -25.11
C VAL A 48 4.77 -3.48 -23.86
N LEU A 49 3.88 -4.29 -23.29
CA LEU A 49 4.17 -5.06 -22.08
C LEU A 49 5.26 -6.11 -22.32
N GLN A 50 5.31 -6.75 -23.48
CA GLN A 50 6.38 -7.68 -23.84
C GLN A 50 7.75 -7.00 -23.85
N ALA A 51 7.85 -5.79 -24.43
CA ALA A 51 9.10 -5.04 -24.43
C ALA A 51 9.57 -4.69 -23.00
N ILE A 52 8.63 -4.26 -22.14
CA ILE A 52 8.95 -3.95 -20.73
C ILE A 52 9.42 -5.21 -19.99
N VAL A 53 8.66 -6.31 -20.12
CA VAL A 53 8.97 -7.59 -19.47
C VAL A 53 10.32 -8.14 -19.93
N GLN A 54 10.66 -8.00 -21.22
CA GLN A 54 11.95 -8.39 -21.75
C GLN A 54 13.10 -7.64 -21.07
N VAL A 55 13.00 -6.31 -20.97
CA VAL A 55 14.01 -5.48 -20.26
C VAL A 55 14.14 -5.92 -18.79
N VAL A 56 13.02 -6.19 -18.11
CA VAL A 56 13.07 -6.67 -16.73
C VAL A 56 13.80 -8.01 -16.64
N PHE A 57 13.48 -8.99 -17.49
CA PHE A 57 14.16 -10.30 -17.45
C PHE A 57 15.65 -10.23 -17.80
N GLU A 58 16.05 -9.33 -18.70
CA GLU A 58 17.45 -9.17 -19.09
C GLU A 58 18.28 -8.44 -18.02
N HIS A 59 17.68 -7.52 -17.25
CA HIS A 59 18.44 -6.61 -16.39
C HIS A 59 18.15 -6.70 -14.88
N ALA A 60 17.02 -7.28 -14.45
CA ALA A 60 16.64 -7.35 -13.04
C ALA A 60 17.54 -8.30 -12.22
N LYS A 61 18.14 -9.32 -12.86
CA LYS A 61 18.93 -10.37 -12.18
C LYS A 61 18.07 -11.02 -11.07
N ASP A 62 18.63 -11.17 -9.87
CA ASP A 62 17.95 -11.77 -8.71
C ASP A 62 17.15 -10.77 -7.86
N ARG A 63 16.91 -9.55 -8.35
CA ARG A 63 16.19 -8.52 -7.58
C ARG A 63 14.73 -8.90 -7.39
N PRO A 64 14.13 -8.56 -6.23
CA PRO A 64 12.68 -8.62 -6.09
C PRO A 64 12.03 -7.54 -6.96
N ILE A 65 11.05 -7.95 -7.78
CA ILE A 65 10.28 -7.04 -8.63
C ILE A 65 8.79 -7.20 -8.32
N ILE A 66 8.07 -6.09 -8.30
CA ILE A 66 6.60 -6.06 -8.29
C ILE A 66 6.14 -5.28 -9.51
N PHE A 67 5.21 -5.83 -10.28
CA PHE A 67 4.47 -5.07 -11.29
C PHE A 67 3.17 -4.57 -10.69
N SER A 68 2.76 -3.37 -11.09
CA SER A 68 1.45 -2.84 -10.76
C SER A 68 0.85 -2.00 -11.89
N SER A 69 -0.46 -1.83 -11.93
CA SER A 69 -1.15 -1.01 -12.94
C SER A 69 -2.52 -0.57 -12.44
N PHE A 70 -2.91 0.68 -12.71
CA PHE A 70 -4.30 1.15 -12.55
C PHE A 70 -5.21 0.63 -13.65
N GLN A 71 -4.63 0.28 -14.81
CA GLN A 71 -5.39 -0.20 -15.93
C GLN A 71 -5.63 -1.72 -15.81
N PRO A 72 -6.90 -2.17 -15.66
CA PRO A 72 -7.26 -3.57 -15.51
C PRO A 72 -6.64 -4.48 -16.57
N ASP A 73 -6.77 -4.11 -17.85
CA ASP A 73 -6.35 -4.99 -18.94
C ASP A 73 -4.84 -5.14 -18.99
N ALA A 74 -4.09 -4.09 -18.66
CA ALA A 74 -2.64 -4.17 -18.55
C ALA A 74 -2.19 -5.07 -17.39
N ALA A 75 -2.82 -4.97 -16.22
CA ALA A 75 -2.53 -5.84 -15.08
C ALA A 75 -2.79 -7.33 -15.41
N LEU A 76 -3.93 -7.60 -16.05
CA LEU A 76 -4.30 -8.95 -16.47
C LEU A 76 -3.38 -9.49 -17.57
N LEU A 77 -2.95 -8.66 -18.52
CA LEU A 77 -2.06 -9.07 -19.59
C LEU A 77 -0.65 -9.33 -19.11
N VAL A 78 -0.06 -8.45 -18.29
CA VAL A 78 1.29 -8.69 -17.77
C VAL A 78 1.35 -9.97 -16.94
N LYS A 79 0.28 -10.29 -16.19
CA LYS A 79 0.18 -11.57 -15.46
C LYS A 79 0.17 -12.79 -16.39
N LYS A 80 -0.37 -12.67 -17.60
CA LYS A 80 -0.34 -13.75 -18.61
C LYS A 80 1.00 -13.86 -19.32
N LEU A 81 1.70 -12.75 -19.50
CA LEU A 81 2.97 -12.68 -20.22
C LEU A 81 4.16 -13.19 -19.40
N GLN A 82 4.09 -13.16 -18.07
CA GLN A 82 5.15 -13.65 -17.19
C GLN A 82 4.59 -14.33 -15.93
N ASN A 83 5.34 -15.26 -15.34
CA ASN A 83 4.95 -15.98 -14.12
C ASN A 83 5.96 -15.84 -12.95
N THR A 84 7.00 -15.05 -13.13
CA THR A 84 8.14 -14.94 -12.20
C THR A 84 7.87 -13.93 -11.09
N TYR A 85 7.30 -12.77 -11.44
CA TYR A 85 7.12 -11.66 -10.52
C TYR A 85 5.64 -11.44 -10.17
N PRO A 86 5.32 -11.06 -8.93
CA PRO A 86 3.96 -10.71 -8.54
C PRO A 86 3.45 -9.51 -9.32
N VAL A 87 2.15 -9.55 -9.64
CA VAL A 87 1.41 -8.46 -10.25
C VAL A 87 0.32 -8.04 -9.28
N LEU A 88 0.31 -6.76 -8.93
CA LEU A 88 -0.68 -6.16 -8.04
C LEU A 88 -1.55 -5.17 -8.81
N PHE A 89 -2.83 -5.06 -8.46
CA PHE A 89 -3.72 -4.09 -9.09
C PHE A 89 -3.77 -2.78 -8.29
N LEU A 90 -3.54 -1.65 -8.95
CA LEU A 90 -3.65 -0.32 -8.33
C LEU A 90 -5.11 0.15 -8.37
N THR A 91 -5.60 0.68 -7.25
CA THR A 91 -6.96 1.20 -7.13
C THR A 91 -7.03 2.41 -6.23
N ASN A 92 -7.93 3.34 -6.54
CA ASN A 92 -8.28 4.44 -5.64
C ASN A 92 -9.27 4.01 -4.54
N GLY A 93 -9.68 2.73 -4.49
CA GLY A 93 -10.53 2.19 -3.43
C GLY A 93 -11.88 2.90 -3.31
N GLY A 94 -12.42 3.44 -4.41
CA GLY A 94 -13.67 4.20 -4.45
C GLY A 94 -13.58 5.66 -4.00
N THR A 95 -12.37 6.19 -3.83
CA THR A 95 -12.16 7.63 -3.58
C THR A 95 -12.32 8.47 -4.85
N GLU A 96 -12.22 7.84 -6.02
CA GLU A 96 -12.44 8.40 -7.34
C GLU A 96 -13.29 7.41 -8.16
N ILE A 97 -14.12 7.94 -9.07
CA ILE A 97 -15.00 7.15 -9.94
C ILE A 97 -14.53 7.28 -11.38
N TYR A 98 -14.27 6.14 -11.99
CA TYR A 98 -13.86 5.98 -13.39
C TYR A 98 -15.00 5.39 -14.24
N HIS A 99 -14.87 5.55 -15.55
CA HIS A 99 -15.76 4.88 -16.51
C HIS A 99 -15.64 3.35 -16.43
N ASP A 100 -14.43 2.83 -16.21
CA ASP A 100 -14.23 1.39 -15.99
C ASP A 100 -14.58 1.03 -14.54
N ILE A 101 -15.70 0.34 -14.38
CA ILE A 101 -16.25 -0.06 -13.08
C ILE A 101 -15.27 -0.90 -12.25
N ARG A 102 -14.34 -1.62 -12.90
CA ARG A 102 -13.36 -2.49 -12.23
C ARG A 102 -12.42 -1.71 -11.30
N ARG A 103 -12.33 -0.38 -11.47
CA ARG A 103 -11.47 0.52 -10.70
C ARG A 103 -12.17 1.20 -9.51
N ASN A 104 -13.48 1.05 -9.39
CA ASN A 104 -14.30 1.97 -8.58
C ASN A 104 -14.50 1.53 -7.13
N SER A 105 -13.96 0.40 -6.70
CA SER A 105 -14.03 -0.04 -5.31
C SER A 105 -12.94 -1.05 -4.95
N LEU A 106 -12.79 -1.30 -3.65
CA LEU A 106 -11.94 -2.40 -3.16
C LEU A 106 -12.55 -3.76 -3.51
N GLU A 107 -13.88 -3.88 -3.49
CA GLU A 107 -14.59 -5.09 -3.88
C GLU A 107 -14.33 -5.47 -5.34
N GLU A 108 -14.38 -4.51 -6.27
CA GLU A 108 -14.08 -4.75 -7.69
C GLU A 108 -12.59 -5.06 -7.90
N ALA A 109 -11.70 -4.43 -7.13
CA ALA A 109 -10.27 -4.74 -7.15
C ALA A 109 -9.99 -6.18 -6.69
N ILE A 110 -10.63 -6.65 -5.62
CA ILE A 110 -10.54 -8.05 -5.15
C ILE A 110 -11.02 -8.99 -6.26
N LYS A 111 -12.19 -8.71 -6.84
CA LYS A 111 -12.77 -9.54 -7.90
C LYS A 111 -11.82 -9.65 -9.09
N LEU A 112 -11.29 -8.53 -9.57
CA LEU A 112 -10.33 -8.51 -10.68
C LEU A 112 -9.08 -9.33 -10.36
N CYS A 113 -8.54 -9.20 -9.15
CA CYS A 113 -7.35 -9.95 -8.74
C CYS A 113 -7.62 -11.46 -8.73
N LEU A 114 -8.75 -11.88 -8.18
CA LEU A 114 -9.13 -13.31 -8.10
C LEU A 114 -9.38 -13.91 -9.50
N GLU A 115 -10.13 -13.21 -10.34
CA GLU A 115 -10.41 -13.65 -11.72
C GLU A 115 -9.14 -13.66 -12.60
N GLY A 116 -8.24 -12.70 -12.35
CA GLY A 116 -6.98 -12.54 -13.08
C GLY A 116 -5.80 -13.36 -12.57
N GLY A 117 -5.93 -13.99 -11.39
CA GLY A 117 -4.80 -14.63 -10.70
C GLY A 117 -3.69 -13.64 -10.31
N LEU A 118 -4.04 -12.37 -10.04
CA LEU A 118 -3.11 -11.37 -9.52
C LEU A 118 -2.82 -11.64 -8.03
N GLN A 119 -1.64 -11.23 -7.58
CA GLN A 119 -1.15 -11.56 -6.23
C GLN A 119 -1.58 -10.56 -5.16
N GLY A 120 -2.07 -9.37 -5.52
CA GLY A 120 -2.49 -8.41 -4.52
C GLY A 120 -3.02 -7.10 -5.07
N ILE A 121 -3.26 -6.17 -4.16
CA ILE A 121 -3.84 -4.86 -4.41
C ILE A 121 -2.90 -3.80 -3.83
N VAL A 122 -2.75 -2.69 -4.55
CA VAL A 122 -2.18 -1.44 -4.05
C VAL A 122 -3.31 -0.40 -4.01
N SER A 123 -3.78 -0.03 -2.82
CA SER A 123 -4.90 0.91 -2.68
C SER A 123 -4.44 2.31 -2.28
N GLU A 124 -5.16 3.34 -2.72
CA GLU A 124 -5.09 4.64 -2.05
C GLU A 124 -5.54 4.46 -0.59
N VAL A 125 -4.75 4.98 0.34
CA VAL A 125 -4.88 4.77 1.79
C VAL A 125 -6.21 5.26 2.36
N LYS A 126 -6.81 6.32 1.81
CA LYS A 126 -8.14 6.78 2.23
C LYS A 126 -9.22 5.77 1.87
N GLY A 127 -9.08 5.04 0.77
CA GLY A 127 -9.96 3.92 0.44
C GLY A 127 -9.98 2.88 1.56
N ILE A 128 -8.81 2.56 2.10
CA ILE A 128 -8.65 1.65 3.23
C ILE A 128 -9.24 2.21 4.53
N PHE A 129 -8.96 3.48 4.87
CA PHE A 129 -9.50 4.09 6.09
C PHE A 129 -11.02 4.30 6.05
N ARG A 130 -11.60 4.52 4.86
CA ARG A 130 -13.07 4.61 4.69
C ARG A 130 -13.76 3.25 4.78
N ASN A 131 -13.07 2.16 4.47
CA ASN A 131 -13.60 0.81 4.55
C ASN A 131 -12.61 -0.15 5.25
N PRO A 132 -12.38 -0.02 6.57
CA PRO A 132 -11.43 -0.87 7.29
C PRO A 132 -11.76 -2.37 7.20
N GLY A 133 -13.06 -2.70 7.08
CA GLY A 133 -13.52 -4.08 6.91
C GLY A 133 -13.07 -4.74 5.60
N ALA A 134 -12.70 -3.95 4.59
CA ALA A 134 -12.13 -4.48 3.35
C ALA A 134 -10.76 -5.13 3.56
N VAL A 135 -9.96 -4.68 4.54
CA VAL A 135 -8.64 -5.27 4.80
C VAL A 135 -8.76 -6.74 5.17
N THR A 136 -9.73 -7.08 6.02
CA THR A 136 -10.04 -8.48 6.37
C THR A 136 -10.44 -9.27 5.14
N LYS A 137 -11.33 -8.74 4.28
CA LYS A 137 -11.75 -9.43 3.05
C LYS A 137 -10.58 -9.70 2.09
N ILE A 138 -9.68 -8.74 1.93
CA ILE A 138 -8.49 -8.85 1.07
C ILE A 138 -7.57 -9.96 1.60
N LYS A 139 -7.31 -9.95 2.91
CA LYS A 139 -6.50 -10.96 3.58
C LYS A 139 -7.10 -12.37 3.51
N ASP A 140 -8.41 -12.51 3.74
CA ASP A 140 -9.13 -13.77 3.64
C ASP A 140 -9.12 -14.32 2.21
N SER A 141 -9.03 -13.43 1.22
CA SER A 141 -8.87 -13.75 -0.20
C SER A 141 -7.43 -14.15 -0.57
N LYS A 142 -6.50 -14.17 0.39
CA LYS A 142 -5.05 -14.46 0.21
C LYS A 142 -4.36 -13.51 -0.76
N LEU A 143 -4.84 -12.27 -0.81
CA LEU A 143 -4.25 -11.20 -1.61
C LEU A 143 -3.35 -10.34 -0.71
N SER A 144 -2.16 -10.00 -1.20
CA SER A 144 -1.31 -8.99 -0.55
C SER A 144 -1.97 -7.61 -0.63
N LEU A 145 -1.78 -6.81 0.41
CA LEU A 145 -2.29 -5.43 0.45
C LEU A 145 -1.16 -4.44 0.71
N LEU A 146 -0.93 -3.57 -0.25
CA LEU A 146 -0.08 -2.39 -0.12
C LEU A 146 -0.94 -1.13 -0.23
N THR A 147 -0.40 0.01 0.18
CA THR A 147 -1.07 1.31 0.00
C THR A 147 -0.15 2.37 -0.58
N TYR A 148 -0.75 3.40 -1.15
CA TYR A 148 -0.12 4.70 -1.46
C TYR A 148 -1.02 5.84 -1.00
N GLY A 149 -0.54 7.07 -1.14
CA GLY A 149 -1.33 8.28 -0.91
C GLY A 149 -0.76 9.14 0.20
N LYS A 150 -1.31 10.34 0.36
CA LYS A 150 -0.70 11.38 1.22
C LYS A 150 -0.52 10.94 2.68
N LEU A 151 -1.45 10.15 3.21
CA LEU A 151 -1.39 9.68 4.61
C LEU A 151 -0.26 8.66 4.82
N ASN A 152 0.34 8.09 3.77
CA ASN A 152 1.52 7.25 3.94
C ASN A 152 2.77 8.05 4.35
N ASN A 153 2.73 9.38 4.22
CA ASN A 153 3.77 10.26 4.76
C ASN A 153 3.50 10.70 6.21
N VAL A 154 2.51 10.11 6.88
CA VAL A 154 2.21 10.34 8.30
C VAL A 154 2.52 9.06 9.07
N ALA A 155 3.54 9.09 9.94
CA ALA A 155 4.04 7.90 10.61
C ALA A 155 2.95 7.20 11.46
N GLU A 156 2.11 7.96 12.15
CA GLU A 156 0.96 7.44 12.89
C GLU A 156 -0.06 6.72 11.99
N ALA A 157 -0.32 7.24 10.79
CA ALA A 157 -1.21 6.59 9.83
C ALA A 157 -0.61 5.30 9.28
N VAL A 158 0.70 5.27 8.99
CA VAL A 158 1.40 4.05 8.57
C VAL A 158 1.42 3.00 9.68
N TYR A 159 1.63 3.42 10.93
CA TYR A 159 1.55 2.51 12.07
C TYR A 159 0.14 1.91 12.23
N LEU A 160 -0.91 2.71 12.02
CA LEU A 160 -2.29 2.19 12.03
C LEU A 160 -2.52 1.17 10.90
N GLN A 161 -2.03 1.46 9.68
CA GLN A 161 -2.11 0.53 8.57
C GLN A 161 -1.41 -0.80 8.87
N HIS A 162 -0.24 -0.75 9.51
CA HIS A 162 0.45 -1.95 9.99
C HIS A 162 -0.41 -2.77 10.97
N LEU A 163 -1.07 -2.12 11.94
CA LEU A 163 -1.99 -2.79 12.86
C LEU A 163 -3.21 -3.40 12.15
N MET A 164 -3.69 -2.75 11.08
CA MET A 164 -4.79 -3.26 10.25
C MET A 164 -4.38 -4.47 9.41
N GLY A 165 -3.07 -4.73 9.23
CA GLY A 165 -2.55 -5.83 8.44
C GLY A 165 -2.18 -5.46 6.99
N VAL A 166 -1.98 -4.18 6.70
CA VAL A 166 -1.34 -3.72 5.45
C VAL A 166 0.12 -4.18 5.45
N GLU A 167 0.56 -4.80 4.36
CA GLU A 167 1.86 -5.47 4.25
C GLU A 167 2.99 -4.53 3.78
N GLY A 168 2.64 -3.43 3.13
CA GLY A 168 3.61 -2.43 2.69
C GLY A 168 2.98 -1.08 2.36
N VAL A 169 3.79 -0.03 2.41
CA VAL A 169 3.38 1.34 2.11
C VAL A 169 4.33 1.97 1.10
N ILE A 170 3.78 2.67 0.12
CA ILE A 170 4.52 3.54 -0.81
C ILE A 170 4.50 4.94 -0.21
N VAL A 171 5.68 5.54 -0.03
CA VAL A 171 5.93 6.78 0.69
C VAL A 171 6.87 7.68 -0.11
N ASP A 172 6.77 8.99 0.09
CA ASP A 172 7.70 9.94 -0.52
C ASP A 172 8.99 10.06 0.31
N LEU A 173 8.88 9.94 1.64
CA LEU A 173 9.99 10.11 2.59
C LEU A 173 10.37 8.76 3.24
N ALA A 174 10.95 7.86 2.44
CA ALA A 174 11.23 6.48 2.84
C ALA A 174 12.04 6.36 4.13
N GLN A 175 13.12 7.11 4.27
CA GLN A 175 13.97 7.04 5.46
C GLN A 175 13.22 7.51 6.72
N GLU A 176 12.59 8.68 6.66
CA GLU A 176 11.91 9.31 7.81
C GLU A 176 10.77 8.43 8.32
N ILE A 177 9.93 7.93 7.41
CA ILE A 177 8.81 7.06 7.77
C ILE A 177 9.31 5.74 8.34
N THR A 178 10.34 5.13 7.73
CA THR A 178 10.92 3.88 8.24
C THR A 178 11.44 4.03 9.67
N GLU A 179 12.19 5.09 9.94
CA GLU A 179 12.73 5.36 11.28
C GLU A 179 11.63 5.66 12.31
N ALA A 180 10.61 6.44 11.93
CA ALA A 180 9.50 6.79 12.79
C ALA A 180 8.67 5.56 13.15
N VAL A 181 8.29 4.74 12.16
CA VAL A 181 7.49 3.52 12.35
C VAL A 181 8.27 2.48 13.14
N ALA A 182 9.59 2.35 12.94
CA ALA A 182 10.43 1.43 13.72
C ALA A 182 10.42 1.77 15.23
N LYS A 183 10.34 3.07 15.60
CA LYS A 183 10.18 3.51 17.00
C LYS A 183 8.77 3.20 17.55
N MET A 184 7.78 3.05 16.68
CA MET A 184 6.41 2.70 17.05
C MET A 184 6.23 1.21 17.31
N ILE A 185 6.79 0.38 16.44
CA ILE A 185 6.69 -1.10 16.51
C ILE A 185 7.49 -1.69 17.68
N LYS A 186 8.60 -1.05 18.09
CA LYS A 186 9.36 -1.52 19.25
C LYS A 186 8.49 -1.45 20.52
N PRO A 187 8.33 -2.54 21.28
CA PRO A 187 7.61 -2.50 22.54
C PRO A 187 8.32 -1.53 23.49
N ALA A 188 7.56 -0.64 24.11
CA ALA A 188 8.08 0.18 25.19
C ALA A 188 8.70 -0.75 26.24
N GLN A 189 9.94 -0.46 26.66
CA GLN A 189 10.55 -1.17 27.78
C GLN A 189 9.56 -1.17 28.96
N LYS A 190 9.29 -2.34 29.53
CA LYS A 190 8.44 -2.50 30.72
C LYS A 190 8.98 -1.61 31.86
N GLY A 191 8.28 -0.52 32.14
CA GLY A 191 8.36 0.30 33.35
C GLY A 191 7.22 1.32 33.23
N GLU A 192 6.23 1.39 34.11
CA GLU A 192 6.17 1.11 35.53
C GLU A 192 4.90 0.32 35.86
N ARG A 193 5.03 -0.72 36.70
CA ARG A 193 3.88 -1.24 37.44
C ARG A 193 3.60 -0.25 38.57
N LEU A 194 2.57 0.59 38.42
CA LEU A 194 1.94 1.22 39.57
C LEU A 194 1.12 0.14 40.30
N LEU A 195 1.69 -0.37 41.37
CA LEU A 195 0.97 -1.17 42.36
C LEU A 195 -0.04 -0.24 43.02
N VAL A 196 -1.33 -0.52 42.84
CA VAL A 196 -2.38 0.02 43.71
C VAL A 196 -2.89 -1.15 44.53
N GLU A 197 -2.44 -1.22 45.77
CA GLU A 197 -3.08 -2.03 46.80
C GLU A 197 -4.40 -1.36 47.18
N GLY A 198 -5.48 -2.15 47.24
CA GLY A 198 -6.80 -1.70 47.68
C GLY A 198 -7.67 -2.91 47.96
N GLU A 199 -7.79 -3.25 49.24
CA GLU A 199 -8.72 -4.25 49.79
C GLU A 199 -10.17 -3.79 49.64
N GLY A 200 -11.10 -4.73 49.44
CA GLY A 200 -12.55 -4.47 49.53
C GLY A 200 -13.42 -5.55 48.89
N GLU A 201 -14.18 -6.27 49.72
CA GLU A 201 -15.14 -7.32 49.38
C GLU A 201 -16.41 -6.77 48.69
N GLY A 202 -17.05 -7.61 47.84
CA GLY A 202 -18.52 -7.61 47.70
C GLY A 202 -19.15 -7.23 46.34
N ASP A 203 -19.87 -8.21 45.80
CA ASP A 203 -21.04 -8.19 44.89
C ASP A 203 -20.93 -8.07 43.36
N GLU A 204 -21.67 -8.99 42.74
CA GLU A 204 -21.81 -9.31 41.32
C GLU A 204 -22.28 -8.12 40.47
N GLN A 205 -21.56 -7.83 39.38
CA GLN A 205 -22.04 -6.93 38.31
C GLN A 205 -21.70 -7.48 36.92
N ILE A 206 -22.78 -7.86 36.21
CA ILE A 206 -23.10 -7.64 34.79
C ILE A 206 -21.89 -7.52 33.84
N GLN A 207 -21.77 -8.45 32.89
CA GLN A 207 -20.87 -8.34 31.73
C GLN A 207 -21.20 -7.08 30.91
N MET A 208 -20.58 -5.95 31.25
CA MET A 208 -20.46 -4.82 30.35
C MET A 208 -19.45 -5.21 29.27
N GLU A 209 -19.88 -5.10 28.01
CA GLU A 209 -18.97 -5.10 26.87
C GLU A 209 -17.81 -4.14 27.16
N THR A 210 -16.62 -4.70 27.32
CA THR A 210 -15.43 -3.94 27.71
C THR A 210 -15.12 -2.96 26.59
N LYS A 211 -15.25 -1.67 26.87
CA LYS A 211 -14.78 -0.61 25.97
C LYS A 211 -13.33 -0.92 25.58
N PRO A 212 -12.96 -0.85 24.29
CA PRO A 212 -11.58 -1.06 23.89
C PRO A 212 -10.67 -0.11 24.68
N GLN A 213 -9.76 -0.67 25.47
CA GLN A 213 -8.79 0.10 26.23
C GLN A 213 -7.64 0.46 25.30
N PHE A 214 -7.70 1.66 24.72
CA PHE A 214 -6.58 2.24 24.01
C PHE A 214 -5.53 2.70 25.01
N SER A 215 -4.27 2.36 24.77
CA SER A 215 -3.13 2.97 25.45
C SER A 215 -3.12 4.48 25.22
N GLN A 216 -2.51 5.24 26.14
CA GLN A 216 -2.31 6.69 25.99
C GLN A 216 -1.61 7.04 24.67
N ARG A 217 -0.74 6.12 24.20
CA ARG A 217 -0.06 6.23 22.92
C ARG A 217 -1.06 6.15 21.76
N GLU A 218 -1.94 5.15 21.74
CA GLU A 218 -2.98 5.00 20.73
C GLU A 218 -3.99 6.15 20.73
N LEU A 219 -4.37 6.65 21.91
CA LEU A 219 -5.21 7.85 22.01
C LEU A 219 -4.52 9.09 21.44
N SER A 220 -3.23 9.30 21.74
CA SER A 220 -2.45 10.39 21.16
C SER A 220 -2.32 10.26 19.64
N PHE A 221 -2.25 9.04 19.12
CA PHE A 221 -2.20 8.77 17.69
C PHE A 221 -3.53 9.11 17.02
N LEU A 222 -4.65 8.66 17.58
CA LEU A 222 -5.98 9.00 17.07
C LEU A 222 -6.17 10.52 17.04
N LEU A 223 -5.77 11.24 18.09
CA LEU A 223 -5.86 12.70 18.15
C LEU A 223 -5.01 13.42 17.09
N LYS A 224 -3.83 12.89 16.74
CA LYS A 224 -2.99 13.45 15.68
C LYS A 224 -3.46 13.09 14.27
N LEU A 225 -4.11 11.94 14.12
CA LEU A 225 -4.63 11.47 12.84
C LEU A 225 -5.95 12.16 12.46
N ILE A 226 -6.78 12.50 13.45
CA ILE A 226 -8.10 13.12 13.25
C ILE A 226 -8.02 14.40 12.39
N PRO A 227 -7.12 15.37 12.64
CA PRO A 227 -6.97 16.55 11.78
C PRO A 227 -6.64 16.20 10.32
N GLU A 228 -5.78 15.22 10.09
CA GLU A 228 -5.40 14.77 8.75
C GLU A 228 -6.54 14.06 8.01
N LEU A 229 -7.44 13.42 8.76
CA LEU A 229 -8.68 12.84 8.20
C LEU A 229 -9.76 13.91 7.94
N ILE A 230 -9.74 15.04 8.65
CA ILE A 230 -10.76 16.11 8.59
C ILE A 230 -10.39 17.21 7.59
N GLN A 231 -9.11 17.55 7.40
CA GLN A 231 -8.67 18.59 6.47
C GLN A 231 -8.74 18.19 4.98
N LEU A 232 -9.44 17.09 4.66
CA LEU A 232 -9.46 16.45 3.34
C LEU A 232 -10.88 16.20 2.82
#